data_AF-A0A523RAB0-F1
#
_entry.id   AF-A0A523RAB0-F1
#
_cell.length_a   1.000
_cell.length_b   1.000
_cell.length_c   1.000
_cell.angle_alpha   90.00
_cell.angle_beta   90.00
_cell.angle_gamma   90.00
#
_symmetry.space_group_name_H-M   'P 1'
#
loop_
_entity.id
_entity.type
_entity.pdbx_description
1 polymer ?
#
loop_
_entity_poly.entity_id
_entity_poly.type
_entity_poly.pdbx_seq_one_letter_code
_entity_poly.pdbx_strand_id
1 'polypeptide(L)'
;MDNQPDKPDKENLIRLVKQGIEMLAERNISSIVILSSYKINSVLKDNYGIDIKVDRIGRVLSTIAKRNQLKRLTTQIPKYQLQISKVAKLQYPELSSS
;
A
#
# COMPACT_ATOMS: atom_id res chain seq x y z
N MET A 1 -6.99 -33.50 3.96
CA MET A 1 -5.65 -32.88 3.97
C MET A 1 -5.86 -31.40 3.75
N ASP A 2 -5.43 -30.61 4.72
CA ASP A 2 -5.89 -29.25 5.02
C ASP A 2 -5.61 -28.25 3.89
N ASN A 3 -6.67 -27.74 3.25
CA ASN A 3 -6.60 -26.53 2.43
C ASN A 3 -6.43 -25.33 3.35
N GLN A 4 -5.18 -24.87 3.55
CA GLN A 4 -4.92 -23.56 4.16
C GLN A 4 -5.52 -22.46 3.25
N PRO A 5 -6.36 -21.54 3.76
CA PRO A 5 -6.84 -20.43 2.94
C PRO A 5 -5.69 -19.42 2.72
N ASP A 6 -5.35 -19.25 1.45
CA ASP A 6 -4.85 -18.03 0.82
C ASP A 6 -3.89 -17.13 1.64
N LYS A 7 -2.60 -17.45 1.58
CA LYS A 7 -1.61 -16.36 1.60
C LYS A 7 -1.77 -15.65 0.25
N PRO A 8 -2.15 -14.35 0.18
CA PRO A 8 -2.15 -13.66 -1.10
C PRO A 8 -0.76 -13.83 -1.70
N ASP A 9 -0.71 -14.34 -2.93
CA ASP A 9 0.52 -14.39 -3.69
C ASP A 9 1.14 -12.98 -3.75
N LYS A 10 2.43 -12.90 -4.06
CA LYS A 10 3.17 -11.63 -4.03
C LYS A 10 2.52 -10.57 -4.94
N GLU A 11 1.98 -10.99 -6.07
CA GLU A 11 1.36 -10.14 -7.06
C GLU A 11 0.04 -9.56 -6.55
N ASN A 12 -0.81 -10.42 -6.00
CA ASN A 12 -2.06 -10.04 -5.36
C ASN A 12 -1.81 -9.09 -4.18
N LEU A 13 -0.76 -9.32 -3.38
CA LEU A 13 -0.38 -8.38 -2.31
C LEU A 13 -0.02 -6.99 -2.87
N ILE A 14 0.74 -6.91 -3.96
CA ILE A 14 1.10 -5.63 -4.60
C ILE A 14 -0.17 -4.93 -5.10
N ARG A 15 -1.07 -5.67 -5.75
CA ARG A 15 -2.36 -5.16 -6.23
C ARG A 15 -3.23 -4.61 -5.10
N LEU A 16 -3.33 -5.34 -3.98
CA LEU A 16 -4.09 -4.89 -2.81
C LEU A 16 -3.47 -3.63 -2.19
N VAL A 17 -2.14 -3.57 -2.08
CA VAL A 17 -1.46 -2.36 -1.58
C VAL A 17 -1.69 -1.17 -2.52
N LYS A 18 -1.67 -1.39 -3.84
CA LYS A 18 -2.02 -0.36 -4.84
C LYS A 18 -3.44 0.17 -4.63
N GLN A 19 -4.43 -0.73 -4.57
CA GLN A 19 -5.84 -0.36 -4.32
C GLN A 19 -6.00 0.41 -3.01
N GLY A 20 -5.33 -0.01 -1.94
CA GLY A 20 -5.37 0.71 -0.66
C GLY A 20 -4.77 2.13 -0.75
N ILE A 21 -3.71 2.33 -1.55
CA ILE A 21 -3.12 3.66 -1.79
C ILE A 21 -4.08 4.53 -2.62
N GLU A 22 -4.68 3.99 -3.67
CA GLU A 22 -5.63 4.70 -4.54
C GLU A 22 -6.85 5.16 -3.74
N MET A 23 -7.47 4.25 -2.96
CA MET A 23 -8.60 4.58 -2.10
C MET A 23 -8.26 5.60 -1.01
N LEU A 24 -7.05 5.51 -0.42
CA LEU A 24 -6.57 6.53 0.51
C LEU A 24 -6.45 7.89 -0.16
N ALA A 25 -5.98 7.96 -1.41
CA ALA A 25 -5.84 9.21 -2.14
C ALA A 25 -7.19 9.80 -2.55
N GLU A 26 -8.13 8.98 -3.02
CA GLU A 26 -9.49 9.41 -3.42
C GLU A 26 -10.26 10.07 -2.28
N ARG A 27 -10.10 9.57 -1.05
CA ARG A 27 -10.81 10.09 0.14
C ARG A 27 -10.09 11.23 0.84
N ASN A 28 -8.87 11.56 0.43
CA ASN A 28 -8.04 12.51 1.15
C ASN A 28 -8.31 13.95 0.67
N ILE A 29 -8.79 14.80 1.58
CA ILE A 29 -9.12 16.20 1.29
C ILE A 29 -7.87 17.04 0.98
N SER A 30 -6.74 16.70 1.60
CA SER A 30 -5.47 17.42 1.40
C SER A 30 -4.79 17.01 0.08
N SER A 31 -3.97 17.88 -0.51
CA SER A 31 -3.13 17.53 -1.66
C SER A 31 -2.05 16.49 -1.36
N ILE A 32 -1.79 16.22 -0.08
CA ILE A 32 -0.81 15.24 0.40
C ILE A 32 -1.54 14.14 1.18
N VAL A 33 -1.30 12.88 0.80
CA VAL A 33 -1.70 11.71 1.58
C VAL A 33 -0.50 11.13 2.32
N ILE A 34 -0.73 10.75 3.59
CA ILE A 34 0.28 10.09 4.41
C ILE A 34 0.05 8.58 4.36
N LEU A 35 0.99 7.87 3.76
CA LEU A 35 0.96 6.42 3.64
C LEU A 35 1.63 5.76 4.84
N SER A 36 0.96 4.78 5.43
CA SER A 36 1.52 3.85 6.42
C SER A 36 0.90 2.47 6.23
N SER A 37 1.59 1.42 6.66
CA SER A 37 1.07 0.05 6.57
C SER A 37 -0.27 -0.11 7.29
N TYR A 38 -0.42 0.53 8.45
CA TYR A 38 -1.65 0.52 9.24
C TYR A 38 -2.82 1.21 8.54
N LYS A 39 -2.60 2.38 7.92
CA LYS A 39 -3.66 3.10 7.18
C LYS A 39 -4.12 2.31 5.96
N ILE A 40 -3.18 1.71 5.23
CA ILE A 40 -3.49 0.86 4.09
C ILE A 40 -4.29 -0.37 4.55
N ASN A 41 -3.87 -1.04 5.64
CA ASN A 41 -4.64 -2.18 6.16
C ASN A 41 -6.06 -1.77 6.60
N SER A 42 -6.20 -0.62 7.27
CA SER A 42 -7.50 -0.14 7.74
C SER A 42 -8.43 0.10 6.55
N VAL A 43 -7.96 0.78 5.50
CA VAL A 43 -8.76 1.00 4.29
C VAL A 43 -9.11 -0.30 3.58
N LEU A 44 -8.19 -1.27 3.51
CA LEU A 44 -8.50 -2.58 2.93
C LEU A 44 -9.55 -3.35 3.73
N LYS A 45 -9.45 -3.29 5.06
CA LYS A 45 -10.40 -3.94 5.96
C LYS A 45 -11.78 -3.29 5.90
N ASP A 46 -11.85 -1.98 6.03
CA ASP A 46 -13.10 -1.23 6.14
C ASP A 46 -13.90 -1.23 4.83
N ASN A 47 -13.23 -1.33 3.68
CA ASN A 47 -13.87 -1.19 2.36
C ASN A 47 -13.98 -2.48 1.56
N TYR A 48 -13.16 -3.48 1.89
CA TYR A 48 -13.11 -4.73 1.13
C TYR A 48 -13.17 -5.98 2.03
N GLY A 49 -13.19 -5.83 3.36
CA GLY A 49 -13.15 -6.96 4.29
C GLY A 49 -11.82 -7.72 4.29
N ILE A 50 -10.76 -7.12 3.73
CA ILE A 50 -9.45 -7.77 3.55
C ILE A 50 -8.52 -7.36 4.69
N ASP A 51 -8.10 -8.33 5.51
CA ASP A 51 -7.14 -8.11 6.59
C ASP A 51 -5.77 -8.72 6.24
N ILE A 52 -4.76 -7.87 6.05
CA ILE A 52 -3.40 -8.27 5.70
C ILE A 52 -2.46 -7.89 6.83
N LYS A 53 -1.56 -8.82 7.20
CA LYS A 53 -0.49 -8.54 8.16
C LYS A 53 0.27 -7.26 7.77
N VAL A 54 0.28 -6.29 8.69
CA VAL A 54 0.87 -4.96 8.47
C VAL A 54 2.34 -4.99 8.03
N ASP A 55 3.11 -5.99 8.47
CA ASP A 55 4.51 -6.15 8.04
C ASP A 55 4.65 -6.48 6.56
N ARG A 56 3.69 -7.23 5.98
CA ARG A 56 3.68 -7.55 4.55
C ARG A 56 3.40 -6.30 3.73
N ILE A 57 2.41 -5.52 4.14
CA ILE A 57 2.14 -4.21 3.55
C ILE A 57 3.36 -3.30 3.68
N GLY A 58 3.98 -3.27 4.87
CA GLY A 58 5.15 -2.44 5.16
C GLY A 58 6.33 -2.72 4.23
N ARG A 59 6.61 -4.01 3.93
CA ARG A 59 7.67 -4.39 2.97
C ARG A 59 7.36 -3.87 1.57
N VAL A 60 6.15 -4.07 1.06
CA VAL A 60 5.75 -3.59 -0.27
C VAL A 60 5.78 -2.06 -0.32
N LEU A 61 5.21 -1.39 0.68
CA LEU A 61 5.19 0.06 0.79
C LEU A 61 6.61 0.65 0.85
N SER A 62 7.54 0.01 1.55
CA SER A 62 8.95 0.44 1.58
C SER A 62 9.58 0.36 0.20
N THR A 63 9.32 -0.71 -0.57
CA THR A 63 9.81 -0.84 -1.94
C THR A 63 9.20 0.22 -2.87
N ILE A 64 7.88 0.46 -2.79
CA ILE A 64 7.20 1.52 -3.53
C ILE A 64 7.83 2.88 -3.18
N ALA A 65 8.02 3.16 -1.89
CA ALA A 65 8.58 4.42 -1.43
C ALA A 65 10.00 4.67 -1.96
N LYS A 66 10.86 3.64 -1.97
CA LYS A 66 12.22 3.74 -2.52
C LYS A 66 12.22 3.99 -4.03
N ARG A 67 11.42 3.23 -4.80
CA ARG A 67 11.32 3.37 -6.26
C ARG A 67 10.85 4.76 -6.68
N ASN A 68 9.90 5.33 -5.92
CA ASN A 68 9.29 6.62 -6.23
C ASN A 68 9.91 7.79 -5.46
N GLN A 69 10.99 7.56 -4.71
CA GLN A 69 11.69 8.57 -3.91
C GLN A 69 10.73 9.35 -2.97
N LEU A 70 9.78 8.64 -2.35
CA LEU A 70 8.81 9.28 -1.45
C LEU A 70 9.49 9.78 -0.19
N LYS A 71 9.14 11.01 0.23
CA LYS A 71 9.66 11.61 1.46
C LYS A 71 9.17 10.82 2.67
N ARG A 72 10.10 10.25 3.43
CA ARG A 72 9.81 9.60 4.72
C ARG A 72 9.64 10.65 5.82
N LEU A 73 8.63 10.48 6.68
CA LEU A 73 8.48 11.27 7.90
C LEU A 73 9.32 10.69 9.04
N THR A 74 9.82 11.57 9.92
CA THR A 74 10.60 11.19 11.10
C THR A 74 9.66 10.67 12.19
N THR A 75 9.30 9.39 12.11
CA THR A 75 8.45 8.69 13.09
C THR A 75 8.95 7.26 13.34
N GLN A 76 8.62 6.69 14.51
CA GLN A 76 8.99 5.30 14.86
C GLN A 76 8.46 4.29 13.82
N ILE A 77 7.17 4.42 13.47
CA ILE A 77 6.56 3.64 12.39
C ILE A 77 6.87 4.35 11.06
N PRO A 78 7.37 3.65 10.02
CA PRO A 78 7.58 4.24 8.70
C PRO A 78 6.29 4.85 8.12
N LYS A 79 6.36 6.13 7.76
CA LYS A 79 5.31 6.88 7.07
C LYS A 79 5.91 7.64 5.91
N TYR A 80 5.17 7.73 4.81
CA TYR A 80 5.64 8.37 3.58
C TYR A 80 4.63 9.41 3.08
N GLN A 81 5.13 10.54 2.58
CA GLN A 81 4.31 11.56 1.94
C GLN A 81 4.17 11.25 0.45
N LEU A 82 2.93 11.29 -0.05
CA LEU A 82 2.61 11.20 -1.46
C LEU A 82 1.73 12.39 -1.84
N GLN A 83 2.12 13.12 -2.89
CA GLN A 83 1.24 14.10 -3.52
C GLN A 83 0.19 13.34 -4.33
N ILE A 84 -1.09 13.69 -4.16
CA ILE A 84 -2.21 12.99 -4.84
C ILE A 84 -2.02 13.02 -6.37
N SER A 85 -1.53 14.12 -6.93
CA SER A 85 -1.24 14.27 -8.37
C SER A 85 -0.20 13.28 -8.91
N LYS A 86 0.55 12.60 -8.04
CA LYS A 86 1.56 11.58 -8.41
C LYS A 86 1.07 10.14 -8.27
N VAL A 87 -0.12 9.90 -7.72
CA VAL A 87 -0.67 8.55 -7.48
C VAL A 87 -0.69 7.74 -8.77
N ALA A 88 -1.24 8.30 -9.86
CA ALA A 88 -1.33 7.63 -11.16
C ALA A 88 0.04 7.32 -11.81
N LYS A 89 1.13 7.92 -11.32
CA LYS A 89 2.50 7.75 -11.84
C LYS A 89 3.37 6.89 -10.93
N LEU A 90 2.82 6.32 -9.85
CA LEU A 90 3.58 5.48 -8.94
C LEU A 90 4.09 4.22 -9.66
N GLN A 91 5.37 3.95 -9.50
CA GLN A 91 6.01 2.72 -9.92
C GLN A 91 5.86 1.65 -8.82
N TYR A 92 5.31 0.50 -9.17
CA TYR A 92 5.11 -0.61 -8.25
C TYR A 92 6.19 -1.69 -8.46
N PRO A 93 6.52 -2.51 -7.45
CA PRO A 93 7.21 -3.80 -7.65
C PRO A 93 6.50 -4.59 -8.75
N GLU A 94 7.26 -5.23 -9.66
CA GLU A 94 6.68 -5.86 -10.85
C GLU A 94 5.45 -6.72 -10.50
N LEU A 95 4.32 -6.33 -11.07
CA LEU A 95 3.28 -7.25 -11.48
C LEU A 95 3.85 -7.80 -12.80
N SER A 96 4.36 -9.03 -12.79
CA SER A 96 4.88 -9.66 -13.99
C SER A 96 3.78 -9.58 -15.05
N SER A 97 4.02 -8.78 -16.10
CA SER A 97 3.17 -8.82 -17.28
C SER A 97 3.33 -10.22 -17.86
N SER A 98 2.21 -10.93 -17.93
CA SER A 98 2.11 -12.23 -18.61
C SER A 98 2.58 -12.13 -20.06
#